data_AF-A0A3D5V915-F1
#
_entry.id   AF-A0A3D5V915-F1
#
_cell.length_a   1.000
_cell.length_b   1.000
_cell.length_c   1.000
_cell.angle_alpha   90.00
_cell.angle_beta   90.00
_cell.angle_gamma   90.00
#
_symmetry.space_group_name_H-M   'P 1'
#
loop_
_entity.id
_entity.type
_entity.pdbx_description
1 polymer ?
#
loop_
_entity_poly.entity_id
_entity_poly.type
_entity_poly.pdbx_seq_one_letter_code
_entity_poly.pdbx_strand_id
1 'polypeptide(L)'
;ENLYYCGRLRLSHIKNKQIIKKKIENILIQVGLYEKRNLVVGTVLDKKLSGGERKRLNIALELLSDPIIVVLDEPTSGLSSKDSEKIIDMLNELKDQGKMIIATIHQPNPDMMQQFDKLLLMDNNGTEVFFGSTNEVFDYFDDELENMVYGKDKLLRKKKLKMAEYLFDVLQYPLLDSAGNPIYKQNPEDADIFEEQRQYSPEYWKTKFKKYQIYELITTTDKKQQEYNDDSEREKKKFSHRKLNFKENCIQFYYLLLRNVKNKLRNPSNLYVTFLAAPLLAIIVAFILRYSVADTPYTFAQNVNIKIFIFISVIIFIFLGLSNSLDEIIAEKRIILRENKMNIKSSLYLLTKNITLCVFALIQAMLYYVIAAFILEIRGMWFSYISYLLLSAIIGFSLGLLASSLIKDKKAIINVLPLVLIPQIIFGGAVIEFEKMNQNFKLNPENVIPEVVQIIPSRWLFEGLFVSQAKLNPYSKGLRKLNQKAEKLHQERKNFQIRSKEFRQIRKQIAEAKTDIIRKYPREKYVNNNIDTAVNYMDGKFYNNHRNFFLASKKSVMGWQCNTYNLSV
;
A
#
# COMPACT_ATOMS: atom_id res chain seq x y z
N GLU A 1 -3.46 9.54 -17.99
CA GLU A 1 -3.12 9.73 -16.55
C GLU A 1 -1.98 8.84 -16.05
N ASN A 2 -2.03 7.52 -16.27
CA ASN A 2 -0.98 6.59 -15.83
C ASN A 2 0.42 7.02 -16.29
N LEU A 3 0.58 7.34 -17.58
CA LEU A 3 1.83 7.86 -18.14
C LEU A 3 2.27 9.17 -17.50
N TYR A 4 1.33 10.05 -17.13
CA TYR A 4 1.65 11.32 -16.49
C TYR A 4 2.20 11.14 -15.08
N TYR A 5 1.53 10.35 -14.24
CA TYR A 5 2.06 10.07 -12.90
C TYR A 5 3.37 9.29 -12.98
N CYS A 6 3.46 8.24 -13.81
CA CYS A 6 4.70 7.49 -14.00
C CYS A 6 5.83 8.39 -14.49
N GLY A 7 5.57 9.26 -15.47
CA GLY A 7 6.52 10.23 -16.00
C GLY A 7 6.98 11.24 -14.95
N ARG A 8 6.10 11.74 -14.09
CA ARG A 8 6.47 12.64 -12.99
C ARG A 8 7.30 11.97 -11.90
N LEU A 9 7.11 10.67 -11.68
CA LEU A 9 7.89 9.89 -10.73
C LEU A 9 9.29 9.56 -11.27
N ARG A 10 9.36 9.12 -12.53
CA ARG A 10 10.62 8.72 -13.21
C ARG A 10 11.45 9.91 -13.69
N LEU A 11 10.82 10.95 -14.24
CA LEU A 11 11.47 12.15 -14.76
C LEU A 11 11.36 13.31 -13.75
N SER A 12 11.59 13.03 -12.47
CA SER A 12 11.50 14.02 -11.38
C SER A 12 12.47 15.19 -11.53
N HIS A 13 13.56 15.00 -12.29
CA HIS A 13 14.54 16.03 -12.64
C HIS A 13 14.01 17.08 -13.63
N ILE A 14 13.02 16.72 -14.48
CA ILE A 14 12.42 17.64 -15.46
C ILE A 14 11.37 18.49 -14.75
N LYS A 15 11.68 19.78 -14.53
CA LYS A 15 10.76 20.72 -13.87
C LYS A 15 9.60 21.13 -14.77
N ASN A 16 9.86 21.33 -16.06
CA ASN A 16 8.85 21.83 -16.99
C ASN A 16 7.79 20.75 -17.30
N LYS A 17 6.57 20.99 -16.83
CA LYS A 17 5.43 20.08 -17.03
C LYS A 17 5.06 19.94 -18.52
N GLN A 18 5.27 20.96 -19.34
CA GLN A 18 4.94 20.92 -20.77
C GLN A 18 5.84 19.94 -21.54
N ILE A 19 7.14 19.89 -21.21
CA ILE A 19 8.08 18.94 -21.83
C ILE A 19 7.62 17.50 -21.57
N ILE A 20 7.23 17.20 -20.33
CA ILE A 20 6.74 15.86 -19.97
C ILE A 20 5.43 15.54 -20.69
N LYS A 21 4.51 16.50 -20.80
CA LYS A 21 3.27 16.31 -21.57
C LYS A 21 3.56 16.01 -23.04
N LYS A 22 4.42 16.79 -23.69
CA LYS A 22 4.82 16.57 -25.08
C LYS A 22 5.49 15.20 -25.27
N LYS A 23 6.37 14.79 -24.34
CA LYS A 23 6.97 13.45 -24.36
C LYS A 23 5.91 12.35 -24.24
N ILE A 24 4.92 12.50 -23.37
CA ILE A 24 3.82 11.55 -23.22
C ILE A 24 2.97 11.48 -24.48
N GLU A 25 2.67 12.62 -25.11
CA GLU A 25 1.92 12.68 -26.36
C GLU A 25 2.65 11.96 -27.48
N ASN A 26 3.96 12.20 -27.64
CA ASN A 26 4.78 11.49 -28.62
C ASN A 26 4.77 9.97 -28.39
N ILE A 27 4.96 9.52 -27.14
CA ILE A 27 4.91 8.08 -26.80
C ILE A 27 3.52 7.50 -27.11
N LEU A 28 2.44 8.23 -26.81
CA LEU A 28 1.08 7.78 -27.10
C LEU A 28 0.80 7.65 -28.60
N ILE A 29 1.40 8.51 -29.43
CA ILE A 29 1.33 8.41 -30.88
C ILE A 29 2.10 7.17 -31.34
N GLN A 30 3.34 6.98 -30.86
CA GLN A 30 4.18 5.81 -31.20
C GLN A 30 3.51 4.48 -30.88
N VAL A 31 2.80 4.37 -29.75
CA VAL A 31 2.10 3.13 -29.39
C VAL A 31 0.67 3.02 -29.94
N GLY A 32 0.23 3.97 -30.76
CA GLY A 32 -1.11 4.00 -31.36
C GLY A 32 -2.26 4.15 -30.35
N LEU A 33 -2.05 4.89 -29.24
CA LEU A 33 -3.03 5.10 -28.18
C LEU A 33 -3.44 6.56 -27.97
N TYR A 34 -3.05 7.48 -28.86
CA TYR A 34 -3.31 8.91 -28.72
C TYR A 34 -4.81 9.26 -28.62
N GLU A 35 -5.65 8.66 -29.47
CA GLU A 35 -7.10 8.89 -29.44
C GLU A 35 -7.75 8.36 -28.15
N LYS A 36 -7.12 7.37 -27.52
CA LYS A 36 -7.60 6.73 -26.28
C LYS A 36 -7.01 7.34 -25.01
N ARG A 37 -6.28 8.46 -25.10
CA ARG A 37 -5.51 9.06 -23.98
C ARG A 37 -6.33 9.42 -22.73
N ASN A 38 -7.62 9.71 -22.91
CA ASN A 38 -8.54 10.10 -21.83
C ASN A 38 -9.47 8.96 -21.39
N LEU A 39 -9.39 7.79 -22.01
CA LEU A 39 -10.19 6.64 -21.63
C LEU A 39 -9.69 6.03 -20.32
N VAL A 40 -10.64 5.56 -19.51
CA VAL A 40 -10.34 4.80 -18.31
C VAL A 40 -9.84 3.42 -18.71
N VAL A 41 -8.68 2.99 -18.21
CA VAL A 41 -8.07 1.68 -18.56
C VAL A 41 -8.95 0.49 -18.15
N GLY A 42 -9.72 0.62 -17.06
CA GLY A 42 -10.57 -0.44 -16.53
C GLY A 42 -9.82 -1.48 -15.69
N THR A 43 -10.56 -2.34 -15.00
CA THR A 43 -10.00 -3.47 -14.24
C THR A 43 -9.85 -4.69 -15.16
N VAL A 44 -9.52 -5.87 -14.62
CA VAL A 44 -9.53 -7.12 -15.41
C VAL A 44 -10.97 -7.57 -15.69
N LEU A 45 -11.90 -7.21 -14.80
CA LEU A 45 -13.32 -7.57 -14.87
C LEU A 45 -14.14 -6.52 -15.64
N ASP A 46 -13.78 -5.24 -15.52
CA ASP A 46 -14.37 -4.13 -16.30
C ASP A 46 -13.36 -3.65 -17.35
N LYS A 47 -13.26 -4.38 -18.47
CA LYS A 47 -12.30 -4.11 -19.54
C LYS A 47 -12.80 -2.95 -20.41
N LYS A 48 -12.12 -1.82 -20.34
CA LYS A 48 -12.38 -0.64 -21.21
C LYS A 48 -11.35 -0.49 -22.33
N LEU A 49 -10.12 -0.93 -22.11
CA LEU A 49 -9.11 -1.12 -23.15
C LEU A 49 -9.03 -2.60 -23.52
N SER A 50 -8.76 -2.89 -24.80
CA SER A 50 -8.51 -4.26 -25.26
C SER A 50 -7.23 -4.84 -24.63
N GLY A 51 -7.06 -6.16 -24.70
CA GLY A 51 -5.83 -6.82 -24.21
C GLY A 51 -4.56 -6.26 -24.88
N GLY A 52 -4.60 -6.10 -26.20
CA GLY A 52 -3.49 -5.55 -26.99
C GLY A 52 -3.18 -4.11 -26.63
N GLU A 53 -4.21 -3.28 -26.45
CA GLU A 53 -4.07 -1.88 -26.02
C GLU A 53 -3.46 -1.77 -24.63
N ARG A 54 -3.83 -2.65 -23.71
CA ARG A 54 -3.25 -2.69 -22.36
C ARG A 54 -1.78 -3.09 -22.39
N LYS A 55 -1.40 -4.02 -23.27
CA LYS A 55 0.01 -4.40 -23.49
C LYS A 55 0.81 -3.24 -24.08
N ARG A 56 0.31 -2.56 -25.13
CA ARG A 56 0.94 -1.36 -25.69
C ARG A 56 1.08 -0.23 -24.66
N LEU A 57 0.08 -0.03 -23.79
CA LEU A 57 0.18 0.92 -22.67
C LEU A 57 1.26 0.53 -21.66
N ASN A 58 1.46 -0.76 -21.38
CA ASN A 58 2.53 -1.23 -20.51
C ASN A 58 3.91 -0.98 -21.10
N ILE A 59 4.07 -1.15 -22.42
CA ILE A 59 5.30 -0.82 -23.14
C ILE A 59 5.54 0.70 -23.08
N ALA A 60 4.52 1.51 -23.37
CA ALA A 60 4.57 2.97 -23.26
C ALA A 60 5.03 3.46 -21.87
N LEU A 61 4.60 2.78 -20.79
CA LEU A 61 5.05 3.10 -19.44
C LEU A 61 6.56 2.90 -19.24
N GLU A 62 7.17 1.94 -19.94
CA GLU A 62 8.61 1.69 -19.89
C GLU A 62 9.40 2.63 -20.80
N LEU A 63 8.84 2.99 -21.97
CA LEU A 63 9.44 3.95 -22.90
C LEU A 63 9.60 5.37 -22.32
N LEU A 64 8.91 5.72 -21.23
CA LEU A 64 9.07 7.00 -20.54
C LEU A 64 10.51 7.28 -20.11
N SER A 65 11.23 6.23 -19.72
CA SER A 65 12.64 6.31 -19.30
C SER A 65 13.61 6.48 -20.47
N ASP A 66 13.09 6.42 -21.70
CA ASP A 66 13.86 6.39 -22.95
C ASP A 66 15.00 5.36 -22.94
N PRO A 67 14.67 4.07 -22.74
CA PRO A 67 15.67 3.01 -22.75
C PRO A 67 16.26 2.83 -24.15
N ILE A 68 17.56 2.50 -24.20
CA ILE A 68 18.28 2.08 -25.41
C ILE A 68 18.02 0.60 -25.68
N ILE A 69 17.99 -0.23 -24.62
CA ILE A 69 17.70 -1.66 -24.69
C ILE A 69 16.33 -1.92 -24.07
N VAL A 70 15.44 -2.57 -24.81
CA VAL A 70 14.11 -2.97 -24.36
C VAL A 70 14.01 -4.49 -24.39
N VAL A 71 13.80 -5.08 -23.22
CA VAL A 71 13.58 -6.52 -23.06
C VAL A 71 12.10 -6.77 -22.81
N LEU A 72 11.48 -7.62 -23.62
CA LEU A 72 10.07 -7.98 -23.54
C LEU A 72 9.92 -9.48 -23.31
N ASP A 73 9.06 -9.83 -22.37
CA ASP A 73 8.70 -11.22 -22.09
C ASP A 73 7.31 -11.51 -22.68
N GLU A 74 7.26 -12.38 -23.68
CA GLU A 74 6.04 -12.79 -24.40
C GLU A 74 5.06 -11.66 -24.75
N PRO A 75 5.50 -10.61 -25.48
CA PRO A 75 4.68 -9.44 -25.76
C PRO A 75 3.42 -9.76 -26.58
N THR A 76 3.34 -10.90 -27.27
CA THR A 76 2.22 -11.32 -28.13
C THR A 76 1.28 -12.34 -27.48
N SER A 77 1.64 -12.94 -26.34
CA SER A 77 0.85 -13.98 -25.67
C SER A 77 -0.56 -13.51 -25.25
N GLY A 78 -1.60 -14.33 -25.51
CA GLY A 78 -2.99 -14.02 -25.17
C GLY A 78 -3.63 -12.88 -25.98
N LEU A 79 -3.08 -12.55 -27.16
CA LEU A 79 -3.63 -11.57 -28.10
C LEU A 79 -4.18 -12.23 -29.37
N SER A 80 -5.02 -11.49 -30.10
CA SER A 80 -5.40 -11.86 -31.46
C SER A 80 -4.23 -11.64 -32.43
N SER A 81 -4.19 -12.37 -33.55
CA SER A 81 -3.11 -12.26 -34.55
C SER A 81 -2.89 -10.81 -35.02
N LYS A 82 -3.99 -10.09 -35.31
CA LYS A 82 -3.95 -8.67 -35.71
C LYS A 82 -3.39 -7.74 -34.63
N ASP A 83 -3.66 -8.03 -33.36
CA ASP A 83 -3.11 -7.23 -32.25
C ASP A 83 -1.63 -7.54 -32.01
N SER A 84 -1.21 -8.79 -32.24
CA SER A 84 0.19 -9.21 -32.18
C SER A 84 1.02 -8.55 -33.27
N GLU A 85 0.55 -8.55 -34.52
CA GLU A 85 1.21 -7.85 -35.64
C GLU A 85 1.45 -6.38 -35.32
N LYS A 86 0.41 -5.66 -34.86
CA LYS A 86 0.55 -4.25 -34.42
C LYS A 86 1.58 -4.04 -33.33
N ILE A 87 1.80 -5.02 -32.45
CA ILE A 87 2.85 -4.93 -31.43
C ILE A 87 4.23 -5.11 -32.06
N ILE A 88 4.40 -6.07 -32.98
CA ILE A 88 5.69 -6.26 -33.66
C ILE A 88 6.02 -5.06 -34.56
N ASP A 89 5.06 -4.52 -35.30
CA ASP A 89 5.23 -3.31 -36.12
C ASP A 89 5.73 -2.14 -35.25
N MET A 90 5.09 -1.91 -34.09
CA MET A 90 5.51 -0.89 -33.13
C MET A 90 6.92 -1.18 -32.57
N LEU A 91 7.29 -2.43 -32.34
CA LEU A 91 8.66 -2.78 -31.90
C LEU A 91 9.69 -2.51 -33.01
N ASN A 92 9.34 -2.73 -34.28
CA ASN A 92 10.18 -2.39 -35.42
C ASN A 92 10.34 -0.87 -35.56
N GLU A 93 9.28 -0.08 -35.39
CA GLU A 93 9.40 1.39 -35.37
C GLU A 93 10.33 1.88 -34.25
N LEU A 94 10.32 1.24 -33.09
CA LEU A 94 11.25 1.55 -32.00
C LEU A 94 12.68 1.15 -32.33
N LYS A 95 12.87 0.01 -33.02
CA LYS A 95 14.16 -0.43 -33.54
C LYS A 95 14.74 0.60 -34.52
N ASP A 96 13.93 1.07 -35.46
CA ASP A 96 14.33 2.06 -36.48
C ASP A 96 14.72 3.42 -35.85
N GLN A 97 14.25 3.70 -34.63
CA GLN A 97 14.68 4.84 -33.82
C GLN A 97 16.02 4.62 -33.09
N GLY A 98 16.73 3.51 -33.36
CA GLY A 98 18.02 3.17 -32.78
C GLY A 98 17.95 2.43 -31.45
N LYS A 99 16.81 1.77 -31.13
CA LYS A 99 16.66 0.95 -29.91
C LYS A 99 16.96 -0.51 -30.20
N MET A 100 17.61 -1.19 -29.25
CA MET A 100 17.78 -2.62 -29.28
C MET A 100 16.57 -3.30 -28.63
N ILE A 101 15.88 -4.15 -29.39
CA ILE A 101 14.72 -4.90 -28.90
C ILE A 101 15.10 -6.37 -28.74
N ILE A 102 14.84 -6.92 -27.55
CA ILE A 102 15.01 -8.33 -27.24
C ILE A 102 13.66 -8.85 -26.75
N ALA A 103 13.10 -9.85 -27.41
CA ALA A 103 11.79 -10.39 -27.05
C ALA A 103 11.78 -11.93 -27.08
N THR A 104 11.11 -12.53 -26.11
CA THR A 104 10.71 -13.95 -26.16
C THR A 104 9.35 -14.03 -26.86
N ILE A 105 9.23 -14.88 -27.90
CA ILE A 105 7.98 -15.03 -28.66
C ILE A 105 7.60 -16.50 -28.69
N HIS A 106 6.43 -16.82 -28.13
CA HIS A 106 5.86 -18.15 -28.21
C HIS A 106 5.11 -18.30 -29.54
N GLN A 107 5.56 -19.21 -30.40
CA GLN A 107 4.92 -19.60 -31.67
C GLN A 107 4.49 -18.40 -32.57
N PRO A 108 5.44 -17.62 -33.12
CA PRO A 108 5.09 -16.58 -34.07
C PRO A 108 4.49 -17.16 -35.36
N ASN A 109 3.54 -16.43 -35.96
CA ASN A 109 3.06 -16.76 -37.30
C ASN A 109 4.15 -16.45 -38.35
N PRO A 110 4.04 -17.00 -39.58
CA PRO A 110 5.01 -16.75 -40.66
C PRO A 110 5.28 -15.27 -40.93
N ASP A 111 4.24 -14.44 -40.91
CA ASP A 111 4.36 -13.01 -41.23
C ASP A 111 5.18 -12.28 -40.16
N MET A 112 4.91 -12.53 -38.88
CA MET A 112 5.70 -11.99 -37.77
C MET A 112 7.13 -12.53 -37.79
N MET A 113 7.32 -13.80 -38.15
CA MET A 113 8.63 -14.44 -38.18
C MET A 113 9.60 -13.71 -39.11
N GLN A 114 9.11 -13.25 -40.26
CA GLN A 114 9.91 -12.55 -41.27
C GLN A 114 10.31 -11.13 -40.84
N GLN A 115 9.70 -10.58 -39.78
CA GLN A 115 10.00 -9.24 -39.30
C GLN A 115 11.20 -9.19 -38.33
N PHE A 116 11.70 -10.33 -37.84
CA PHE A 116 12.81 -10.38 -36.89
C PHE A 116 14.16 -10.35 -37.63
N ASP A 117 15.08 -9.48 -37.19
CA ASP A 117 16.42 -9.41 -37.79
C ASP A 117 17.31 -10.61 -37.39
N LYS A 118 17.23 -11.02 -36.12
CA LYS A 118 17.99 -12.13 -35.56
C LYS A 118 17.11 -13.02 -34.71
N LEU A 119 17.46 -14.30 -34.66
CA LEU A 119 16.80 -15.31 -33.85
C LEU A 119 17.79 -16.07 -32.99
N LEU A 120 17.45 -16.24 -31.71
CA LEU A 120 18.08 -17.16 -30.78
C LEU A 120 17.16 -18.36 -30.57
N LEU A 121 17.58 -19.54 -31.02
CA LEU A 121 16.89 -20.80 -30.80
C LEU A 121 17.52 -21.53 -29.62
N MET A 122 16.69 -21.88 -28.63
CA MET A 122 17.12 -22.62 -27.45
C MET A 122 16.34 -23.94 -27.33
N ASP A 123 17.03 -24.99 -26.92
CA ASP A 123 16.49 -26.31 -26.61
C ASP A 123 16.54 -26.55 -25.08
N ASN A 124 16.06 -27.71 -24.65
CA ASN A 124 16.02 -28.17 -23.26
C ASN A 124 17.35 -27.90 -22.53
N ASN A 125 17.22 -27.61 -21.24
CA ASN A 125 18.31 -27.24 -20.34
C ASN A 125 19.05 -25.93 -20.71
N GLY A 126 18.39 -25.06 -21.48
CA GLY A 126 18.95 -23.75 -21.88
C GLY A 126 20.07 -23.88 -22.92
N THR A 127 20.03 -24.94 -23.73
CA THR A 127 21.07 -25.22 -24.72
C THR A 127 20.87 -24.35 -25.96
N GLU A 128 21.87 -23.56 -26.33
CA GLU A 128 21.85 -22.78 -27.56
C GLU A 128 22.01 -23.69 -28.78
N VAL A 129 21.02 -23.64 -29.68
CA VAL A 129 20.97 -24.42 -30.92
C VAL A 129 21.42 -23.59 -32.11
N PHE A 130 21.00 -22.32 -32.14
CA PHE A 130 21.28 -21.40 -33.23
C PHE A 130 21.16 -19.96 -32.75
N PHE A 131 22.06 -19.10 -33.22
CA PHE A 131 21.95 -17.66 -33.12
C PHE A 131 22.46 -17.02 -34.42
N GLY A 132 21.60 -16.29 -35.11
CA GLY A 132 21.92 -15.74 -36.44
C GLY A 132 20.75 -15.00 -37.07
N SER A 133 20.82 -14.75 -38.38
CA SER A 133 19.71 -14.16 -39.13
C SER A 133 18.49 -15.09 -39.14
N THR A 134 17.29 -14.51 -39.08
CA THR A 134 16.04 -15.29 -39.11
C THR A 134 15.84 -16.05 -40.42
N ASN A 135 16.47 -15.64 -41.52
CA ASN A 135 16.40 -16.39 -42.76
C ASN A 135 17.36 -17.59 -42.76
N GLU A 136 18.53 -17.43 -42.15
CA GLU A 136 19.58 -18.46 -42.13
C GLU A 136 19.19 -19.68 -41.30
N VAL A 137 18.36 -19.51 -40.25
CA VAL A 137 17.94 -20.62 -39.38
C VAL A 137 17.21 -21.72 -40.14
N PHE A 138 16.48 -21.40 -41.22
CA PHE A 138 15.74 -22.39 -41.99
C PHE A 138 16.65 -23.26 -42.85
N ASP A 139 17.82 -22.75 -43.23
CA ASP A 139 18.81 -23.47 -44.03
C ASP A 139 19.82 -24.21 -43.13
N TYR A 140 19.99 -23.75 -41.89
CA TYR A 140 20.86 -24.39 -40.89
C TYR A 140 20.54 -25.87 -40.62
N PHE A 141 19.30 -26.31 -40.83
CA PHE A 141 18.85 -27.69 -40.56
C PHE A 141 18.77 -28.59 -41.81
N ASP A 142 19.30 -28.16 -42.96
CA ASP A 142 19.15 -28.91 -44.22
C ASP A 142 19.83 -30.28 -44.20
N ASP A 143 21.03 -30.39 -43.62
CA ASP A 143 21.76 -31.66 -43.48
C ASP A 143 20.94 -32.71 -42.70
N GLU A 144 20.28 -32.32 -41.61
CA GLU A 144 19.44 -33.25 -40.86
C GLU A 144 18.12 -33.53 -41.58
N LEU A 145 17.59 -32.55 -42.30
CA LEU A 145 16.33 -32.70 -43.04
C LEU A 145 16.47 -33.69 -44.21
N GLU A 146 17.65 -33.80 -44.81
CA GLU A 146 17.94 -34.86 -45.79
C GLU A 146 17.79 -36.25 -45.17
N ASN A 147 18.26 -36.42 -43.93
CA ASN A 147 18.24 -37.67 -43.17
C ASN A 147 16.87 -38.00 -42.53
N MET A 148 15.95 -37.03 -42.44
CA MET A 148 14.60 -37.24 -41.92
C MET A 148 13.68 -37.87 -42.97
N VAL A 149 13.07 -39.02 -42.64
CA VAL A 149 12.17 -39.77 -43.53
C VAL A 149 10.71 -39.63 -43.12
N TYR A 150 10.41 -39.71 -41.82
CA TYR A 150 9.06 -39.63 -41.28
C TYR A 150 8.55 -38.19 -41.32
N GLY A 151 7.40 -37.95 -41.96
CA GLY A 151 6.78 -36.62 -41.99
C GLY A 151 7.56 -35.54 -42.75
N LYS A 152 8.53 -35.91 -43.59
CA LYS A 152 9.39 -34.99 -44.35
C LYS A 152 8.60 -33.97 -45.18
N ASP A 153 7.53 -34.40 -45.86
CA ASP A 153 6.68 -33.50 -46.66
C ASP A 153 6.04 -32.39 -45.82
N LYS A 154 5.66 -32.70 -44.57
CA LYS A 154 5.09 -31.73 -43.63
C LYS A 154 6.16 -30.73 -43.20
N LEU A 155 7.36 -31.21 -42.86
CA LEU A 155 8.50 -30.35 -42.50
C LEU A 155 8.91 -29.43 -43.66
N LEU A 156 9.00 -29.96 -44.88
CA LEU A 156 9.31 -29.17 -46.08
C LEU A 156 8.26 -28.08 -46.36
N ARG A 157 6.97 -28.38 -46.18
CA ARG A 157 5.91 -27.37 -46.28
C ARG A 157 6.07 -26.28 -45.22
N LYS A 158 6.33 -26.65 -43.96
CA LYS A 158 6.54 -25.70 -42.86
C LYS A 158 7.79 -24.84 -43.07
N LYS A 159 8.89 -25.42 -43.57
CA LYS A 159 10.11 -24.70 -43.98
C LYS A 159 9.79 -23.69 -45.09
N LYS A 160 9.09 -24.12 -46.14
CA LYS A 160 8.72 -23.25 -47.28
C LYS A 160 7.85 -22.06 -46.85
N LEU A 161 6.95 -22.28 -45.89
CA LEU A 161 6.11 -21.25 -45.30
C LEU A 161 6.79 -20.46 -44.17
N LYS A 162 8.08 -20.74 -43.86
CA LYS A 162 8.83 -20.12 -42.75
C LYS A 162 8.09 -20.13 -41.42
N MET A 163 7.39 -21.23 -41.12
CA MET A 163 6.65 -21.39 -39.88
C MET A 163 7.62 -21.69 -38.73
N ALA A 164 7.48 -21.02 -37.59
CA ALA A 164 8.31 -21.30 -36.42
C ALA A 164 8.15 -22.74 -35.88
N GLU A 165 6.98 -23.35 -36.09
CA GLU A 165 6.74 -24.77 -35.77
C GLU A 165 7.75 -25.72 -36.42
N TYR A 166 8.27 -25.38 -37.60
CA TYR A 166 9.32 -26.16 -38.25
C TYR A 166 10.53 -26.37 -37.32
N LEU A 167 10.96 -25.30 -36.64
CA LEU A 167 12.14 -25.33 -35.76
C LEU A 167 11.91 -26.28 -34.58
N PHE A 168 10.72 -26.26 -33.99
CA PHE A 168 10.37 -27.13 -32.89
C PHE A 168 10.22 -28.59 -33.33
N ASP A 169 9.56 -28.83 -34.48
CA ASP A 169 9.40 -30.18 -35.02
C ASP A 169 10.75 -30.84 -35.37
N VAL A 170 11.72 -30.06 -35.86
CA VAL A 170 13.09 -30.53 -36.14
C VAL A 170 13.83 -30.89 -34.85
N LEU A 171 13.70 -30.07 -33.80
CA LEU A 171 14.35 -30.31 -32.50
C LEU A 171 13.77 -31.52 -31.77
N GLN A 172 12.47 -31.73 -31.89
CA GLN A 172 11.73 -32.82 -31.25
C GLN A 172 11.58 -34.04 -32.15
N TYR A 173 12.26 -34.08 -33.29
CA TYR A 173 12.10 -35.15 -34.27
C TYR A 173 12.38 -36.53 -33.62
N PRO A 174 11.45 -37.50 -33.73
CA PRO A 174 11.54 -38.75 -33.00
C PRO A 174 12.58 -39.69 -33.60
N LEU A 175 13.22 -40.46 -32.72
CA LEU A 175 14.04 -41.60 -33.09
C LEU A 175 13.12 -42.71 -33.59
N LEU A 176 13.41 -43.24 -34.76
CA LEU A 176 12.59 -44.27 -35.41
C LEU A 176 13.19 -45.66 -35.17
N ASP A 177 12.32 -46.66 -35.01
CA ASP A 177 12.70 -48.07 -35.02
C ASP A 177 12.98 -48.56 -36.46
N SER A 178 13.44 -49.81 -36.60
CA SER A 178 13.70 -50.43 -37.91
C SER A 178 12.46 -50.57 -38.80
N ALA A 179 11.26 -50.40 -38.23
CA ALA A 179 9.97 -50.41 -38.94
C ALA A 179 9.46 -49.00 -39.28
N GLY A 180 10.18 -47.94 -38.88
CA GLY A 180 9.84 -46.54 -39.15
C GLY A 180 8.87 -45.91 -38.14
N ASN A 181 8.65 -46.53 -36.98
CA ASN A 181 7.78 -46.01 -35.91
C ASN A 181 8.58 -45.26 -34.85
N PRO A 182 8.03 -44.20 -34.23
CA PRO A 182 8.69 -43.47 -33.15
C PRO A 182 8.88 -44.34 -31.91
N ILE A 183 10.10 -44.29 -31.34
CA ILE A 183 10.47 -44.97 -30.10
C ILE A 183 10.06 -44.09 -28.92
N TYR A 184 9.41 -44.68 -27.92
CA TYR A 184 9.02 -43.99 -26.69
C TYR A 184 9.90 -44.45 -25.52
N LYS A 185 10.27 -43.51 -24.65
CA LYS A 185 11.00 -43.75 -23.41
C LYS A 185 10.14 -43.32 -22.22
N GLN A 186 10.16 -44.12 -21.17
CA GLN A 186 9.47 -43.81 -19.92
C GLN A 186 10.14 -42.60 -19.24
N ASN A 187 9.35 -41.64 -18.79
CA ASN A 187 9.85 -40.44 -18.12
C ASN A 187 10.45 -40.84 -16.75
N PRO A 188 11.70 -40.43 -16.43
CA PRO A 188 12.33 -40.75 -15.14
C PRO A 188 11.63 -40.19 -13.89
N GLU A 189 10.84 -39.12 -14.03
CA GLU A 189 10.19 -38.44 -12.91
C GLU A 189 8.74 -38.92 -12.66
N ASP A 190 8.06 -39.41 -13.71
CA ASP A 190 6.68 -39.93 -13.64
C ASP A 190 6.56 -41.20 -14.49
N ALA A 191 6.41 -42.35 -13.82
CA ALA A 191 6.41 -43.66 -14.45
C ALA A 191 5.22 -43.90 -15.41
N ASP A 192 4.16 -43.10 -15.31
CA ASP A 192 2.96 -43.22 -16.15
C ASP A 192 3.06 -42.44 -17.48
N ILE A 193 4.12 -41.65 -17.68
CA ILE A 193 4.31 -40.82 -18.88
C ILE A 193 5.39 -41.42 -19.79
N PHE A 194 5.03 -41.71 -21.03
CA PHE A 194 5.95 -42.13 -22.09
C PHE A 194 6.20 -40.95 -23.04
N GLU A 195 7.46 -40.54 -23.18
CA GLU A 195 7.88 -39.45 -24.05
C GLU A 195 8.55 -40.01 -25.31
N GLU A 196 8.30 -39.39 -26.47
CA GLU A 196 9.00 -39.73 -27.70
C GLU A 196 10.51 -39.50 -27.51
N GLN A 197 11.31 -40.54 -27.72
CA GLN A 197 12.76 -40.42 -27.68
C GLN A 197 13.20 -39.65 -28.93
N ARG A 198 13.68 -38.42 -28.72
CA ARG A 198 14.27 -37.58 -29.78
C ARG A 198 15.51 -38.22 -30.45
N GLN A 199 15.64 -38.04 -31.76
CA GLN A 199 16.79 -38.51 -32.55
C GLN A 199 18.07 -37.75 -32.21
N TYR A 200 18.00 -36.43 -32.07
CA TYR A 200 19.16 -35.56 -31.82
C TYR A 200 19.15 -35.03 -30.38
N SER A 201 20.24 -35.24 -29.62
CA SER A 201 20.38 -34.76 -28.24
C SER A 201 20.70 -33.25 -28.16
N PRO A 202 20.52 -32.57 -27.02
CA PRO A 202 20.82 -31.14 -26.93
C PRO A 202 22.31 -30.87 -27.15
N GLU A 203 23.15 -31.82 -26.70
CA GLU A 203 24.60 -31.77 -26.87
C GLU A 203 25.03 -31.86 -28.33
N TYR A 204 24.30 -32.62 -29.15
CA TYR A 204 24.51 -32.65 -30.60
C TYR A 204 24.33 -31.25 -31.20
N TRP A 205 23.20 -30.59 -30.92
CA TRP A 205 22.91 -29.25 -31.44
C TRP A 205 23.92 -28.20 -30.95
N LYS A 206 24.30 -28.26 -29.68
CA LYS A 206 25.35 -27.39 -29.12
C LYS A 206 26.68 -27.54 -29.85
N THR A 207 27.06 -28.79 -30.15
CA THR A 207 28.31 -29.09 -30.85
C THR A 207 28.25 -28.64 -32.31
N LYS A 208 27.11 -28.85 -32.97
CA LYS A 208 26.86 -28.36 -34.33
C LYS A 208 26.98 -26.85 -34.40
N PHE A 209 26.33 -26.13 -33.49
CA PHE A 209 26.34 -24.68 -33.49
C PHE A 209 27.74 -24.10 -33.26
N LYS A 210 28.51 -24.69 -32.34
CA LYS A 210 29.92 -24.31 -32.16
C LYS A 210 30.75 -24.48 -33.44
N LYS A 211 30.56 -25.58 -34.18
CA LYS A 211 31.24 -25.80 -35.46
C LYS A 211 30.81 -24.76 -36.49
N TYR A 212 29.52 -24.46 -36.55
CA TYR A 212 28.96 -23.42 -37.43
C TYR A 212 29.58 -22.04 -37.15
N GLN A 213 29.66 -21.63 -35.88
CA GLN A 213 30.31 -20.36 -35.49
C GLN A 213 31.79 -20.32 -35.87
N ILE A 214 32.53 -21.42 -35.67
CA ILE A 214 33.94 -21.51 -36.07
C ILE A 214 34.07 -21.34 -37.59
N TYR A 215 33.20 -22.00 -38.36
CA TYR A 215 33.20 -21.89 -39.82
C TYR A 215 32.88 -20.46 -40.29
N GLU A 216 31.89 -19.81 -39.68
CA GLU A 216 31.54 -18.41 -39.97
C GLU A 216 32.71 -17.47 -39.63
N LEU A 217 33.39 -17.68 -38.50
CA LEU A 217 34.55 -16.89 -38.08
C LEU A 217 35.72 -17.04 -39.06
N ILE A 218 36.02 -18.26 -39.52
CA ILE A 218 37.08 -18.54 -40.49
C ILE A 218 36.76 -17.89 -41.85
N THR A 219 35.50 -17.92 -42.26
CA THR A 219 35.06 -17.35 -43.55
C THR A 219 34.92 -15.83 -43.53
N THR A 220 34.71 -15.19 -42.37
CA THR A 220 34.60 -13.73 -42.24
C THR A 220 35.91 -13.00 -41.90
N THR A 221 37.03 -13.73 -41.80
CA THR A 221 38.35 -13.20 -41.35
C THR A 221 38.91 -12.04 -42.20
N ASP A 222 38.38 -11.75 -43.39
CA ASP A 222 38.89 -10.66 -44.24
C ASP A 222 38.25 -9.26 -44.01
N LYS A 223 37.24 -9.09 -43.15
CA LYS A 223 36.59 -7.75 -42.97
C LYS A 223 36.35 -7.23 -41.55
N LYS A 224 36.31 -8.06 -40.50
CA LYS A 224 35.82 -7.62 -39.16
C LYS A 224 36.90 -7.29 -38.11
N GLN A 225 38.18 -7.57 -38.36
CA GLN A 225 39.24 -7.33 -37.37
C GLN A 225 39.62 -5.83 -37.19
N GLN A 226 39.21 -4.93 -38.08
CA GLN A 226 39.51 -3.49 -37.96
C GLN A 226 38.48 -2.68 -37.15
N GLU A 227 37.20 -3.09 -37.06
CA GLU A 227 36.18 -2.33 -36.31
C GLU A 227 36.14 -2.63 -34.80
N TYR A 228 36.50 -3.84 -34.37
CA TYR A 228 36.33 -4.26 -32.97
C TYR A 228 37.34 -3.60 -32.00
N ASN A 229 38.49 -3.16 -32.50
CA ASN A 229 39.54 -2.57 -31.66
C ASN A 229 39.26 -1.10 -31.31
N ASP A 230 38.52 -0.35 -32.13
CA ASP A 230 38.30 1.10 -31.96
C ASP A 230 37.17 1.42 -30.93
N ASP A 231 36.19 0.53 -30.76
CA ASP A 231 35.07 0.71 -29.82
C ASP A 231 35.39 0.32 -28.38
N SER A 232 36.39 -0.55 -28.19
CA SER A 232 36.77 -1.08 -26.87
C SER A 232 37.36 -0.01 -25.92
N GLU A 233 37.88 1.10 -26.46
CA GLU A 233 38.40 2.23 -25.68
C GLU A 233 37.35 3.31 -25.36
N ARG A 234 36.21 3.36 -26.06
CA ARG A 234 35.21 4.44 -25.88
C ARG A 234 34.13 4.14 -24.84
N GLU A 235 33.87 2.87 -24.49
CA GLU A 235 32.71 2.50 -23.66
C GLU A 235 33.03 2.00 -22.24
N LYS A 236 33.73 2.83 -21.45
CA LYS A 236 33.72 2.71 -19.98
C LYS A 236 33.04 3.89 -19.27
N LYS A 237 32.03 4.49 -19.90
CA LYS A 237 31.06 5.32 -19.15
C LYS A 237 30.20 4.39 -18.31
N LYS A 238 30.67 4.15 -17.08
CA LYS A 238 29.90 3.49 -16.02
C LYS A 238 28.47 4.02 -16.06
N PHE A 239 27.50 3.15 -16.29
CA PHE A 239 26.08 3.39 -16.01
C PHE A 239 25.96 3.68 -14.51
N SER A 240 26.20 4.94 -14.14
CA SER A 240 26.03 5.42 -12.77
C SER A 240 24.54 5.59 -12.54
N HIS A 241 23.95 4.71 -11.73
CA HIS A 241 22.63 4.97 -11.18
C HIS A 241 22.67 6.29 -10.41
N ARG A 242 22.08 7.34 -10.99
CA ARG A 242 22.01 8.68 -10.40
C ARG A 242 21.31 8.60 -9.05
N LYS A 243 22.02 8.97 -7.97
CA LYS A 243 21.40 9.17 -6.65
C LYS A 243 20.44 10.37 -6.74
N LEU A 244 19.20 10.15 -6.31
CA LEU A 244 18.15 11.18 -6.34
C LEU A 244 18.45 12.30 -5.33
N ASN A 245 18.26 13.55 -5.76
CA ASN A 245 18.39 14.72 -4.91
C ASN A 245 17.19 14.88 -3.96
N PHE A 246 17.36 15.56 -2.82
CA PHE A 246 16.27 15.81 -1.85
C PHE A 246 15.03 16.46 -2.50
N LYS A 247 15.23 17.45 -3.39
CA LYS A 247 14.14 18.09 -4.14
C LYS A 247 13.37 17.12 -5.04
N GLU A 248 14.05 16.14 -5.63
CA GLU A 248 13.43 15.12 -6.47
C GLU A 248 12.56 14.16 -5.64
N ASN A 249 13.02 13.80 -4.43
CA ASN A 249 12.22 13.02 -3.47
C ASN A 249 10.94 13.77 -3.04
N CYS A 250 11.01 15.09 -2.83
CA CYS A 250 9.82 15.90 -2.52
C CYS A 250 8.83 15.95 -3.69
N ILE A 251 9.32 16.06 -4.92
CA ILE A 251 8.47 16.00 -6.12
C ILE A 251 7.80 14.64 -6.22
N GLN A 252 8.56 13.55 -6.09
CA GLN A 252 8.01 12.19 -6.10
C GLN A 252 6.94 12.01 -5.01
N PHE A 253 7.22 12.45 -3.79
CA PHE A 253 6.27 12.42 -2.67
C PHE A 253 4.96 13.13 -3.02
N TYR A 254 5.03 14.35 -3.55
CA TYR A 254 3.84 15.13 -3.91
C TYR A 254 2.99 14.42 -4.97
N TYR A 255 3.60 13.88 -6.03
CA TYR A 255 2.86 13.19 -7.09
C TYR A 255 2.33 11.81 -6.66
N LEU A 256 3.05 11.10 -5.79
CA LEU A 256 2.53 9.87 -5.16
C LEU A 256 1.31 10.17 -4.29
N LEU A 257 1.37 11.23 -3.48
CA LEU A 257 0.25 11.65 -2.65
C LEU A 257 -0.96 12.02 -3.50
N LEU A 258 -0.78 12.86 -4.53
CA LEU A 258 -1.85 13.20 -5.46
C LEU A 258 -2.46 11.99 -6.17
N ARG A 259 -1.60 11.05 -6.61
CA ARG A 259 -2.06 9.79 -7.22
C ARG A 259 -2.91 8.99 -6.24
N ASN A 260 -2.46 8.83 -5.00
CA ASN A 260 -3.16 8.05 -3.98
C ASN A 260 -4.51 8.68 -3.62
N VAL A 261 -4.56 10.00 -3.43
CA VAL A 261 -5.80 10.75 -3.20
C VAL A 261 -6.76 10.57 -4.38
N LYS A 262 -6.27 10.74 -5.61
CA LYS A 262 -7.11 10.60 -6.81
C LYS A 262 -7.62 9.18 -7.01
N ASN A 263 -6.79 8.16 -6.78
CA ASN A 263 -7.20 6.75 -6.85
C ASN A 263 -8.30 6.44 -5.82
N LYS A 264 -8.17 6.96 -4.59
CA LYS A 264 -9.18 6.79 -3.55
C LYS A 264 -10.48 7.51 -3.90
N LEU A 265 -10.39 8.72 -4.47
CA LEU A 265 -11.55 9.49 -4.90
C LEU A 265 -12.29 8.90 -6.11
N ARG A 266 -11.63 8.08 -6.93
CA ARG A 266 -12.24 7.53 -8.16
C ARG A 266 -13.12 6.30 -7.92
N ASN A 267 -13.08 5.71 -6.73
CA ASN A 267 -13.88 4.54 -6.38
C ASN A 267 -15.14 4.99 -5.61
N PRO A 268 -16.26 5.29 -6.29
CA PRO A 268 -17.43 5.89 -5.66
C PRO A 268 -18.01 5.00 -4.56
N SER A 269 -18.09 3.69 -4.79
CA SER A 269 -18.58 2.74 -3.79
C SER A 269 -17.77 2.78 -2.49
N ASN A 270 -16.44 2.86 -2.59
CA ASN A 270 -15.58 2.94 -1.41
C ASN A 270 -15.71 4.31 -0.72
N LEU A 271 -15.83 5.41 -1.48
CA LEU A 271 -16.04 6.73 -0.91
C LEU A 271 -17.36 6.83 -0.14
N TYR A 272 -18.47 6.33 -0.72
CA TYR A 272 -19.76 6.34 -0.04
C TYR A 272 -19.69 5.58 1.28
N VAL A 273 -19.11 4.38 1.28
CA VAL A 273 -18.93 3.58 2.51
C VAL A 273 -18.02 4.32 3.50
N THR A 274 -16.89 4.86 3.04
CA THR A 274 -15.93 5.59 3.89
C THR A 274 -16.59 6.81 4.56
N PHE A 275 -17.34 7.64 3.83
CA PHE A 275 -17.92 8.86 4.39
C PHE A 275 -19.25 8.67 5.10
N LEU A 276 -20.05 7.65 4.76
CA LEU A 276 -21.35 7.40 5.41
C LEU A 276 -21.23 6.51 6.64
N ALA A 277 -20.26 5.60 6.70
CA ALA A 277 -20.15 4.66 7.82
C ALA A 277 -19.98 5.37 9.17
N ALA A 278 -19.11 6.37 9.26
CA ALA A 278 -18.89 7.12 10.50
C ALA A 278 -20.15 7.89 10.97
N PRO A 279 -20.80 8.73 10.14
CA PRO A 279 -22.10 9.33 10.45
C PRO A 279 -23.16 8.34 10.90
N LEU A 280 -23.35 7.25 10.15
CA LEU A 280 -24.39 6.27 10.44
C LEU A 280 -24.16 5.60 11.79
N LEU A 281 -22.91 5.19 12.06
CA LEU A 281 -22.52 4.63 13.35
C LEU A 281 -22.67 5.65 14.48
N ALA A 282 -22.39 6.94 14.23
CA ALA A 282 -22.63 8.00 15.21
C ALA A 282 -24.12 8.10 15.57
N ILE A 283 -25.01 8.10 14.58
CA ILE A 283 -26.47 8.14 14.79
C ILE A 283 -26.90 6.94 15.64
N ILE A 284 -26.55 5.73 15.20
CA ILE A 284 -26.98 4.49 15.85
C ILE A 284 -26.50 4.44 17.30
N VAL A 285 -25.20 4.67 17.53
CA VAL A 285 -24.60 4.54 18.87
C VAL A 285 -25.05 5.67 19.79
N ALA A 286 -25.10 6.91 19.30
CA ALA A 286 -25.54 8.04 20.12
C ALA A 286 -27.03 7.94 20.48
N PHE A 287 -27.87 7.46 19.57
CA PHE A 287 -29.30 7.26 19.81
C PHE A 287 -29.54 6.16 20.85
N ILE A 288 -28.90 5.00 20.69
CA ILE A 288 -29.05 3.86 21.62
C ILE A 288 -28.56 4.22 23.04
N LEU A 289 -27.48 5.00 23.14
CA LEU A 289 -26.86 5.34 24.44
C LEU A 289 -27.40 6.64 25.06
N ARG A 290 -28.44 7.23 24.47
CA ARG A 290 -29.14 8.39 25.04
C ARG A 290 -30.11 7.93 26.12
N TYR A 291 -29.63 7.86 27.37
CA TYR A 291 -30.45 7.51 28.53
C TYR A 291 -30.95 8.74 29.29
N SER A 292 -32.22 8.73 29.69
CA SER A 292 -32.84 9.70 30.61
C SER A 292 -33.66 8.94 31.66
N VAL A 293 -33.79 9.52 32.85
CA VAL A 293 -34.68 9.00 33.89
C VAL A 293 -36.13 9.28 33.46
N ALA A 294 -37.06 8.36 33.77
CA ALA A 294 -38.48 8.51 33.46
C ALA A 294 -39.01 9.89 33.92
N ASP A 295 -39.84 10.51 33.09
CA ASP A 295 -40.48 11.83 33.30
C ASP A 295 -39.55 13.06 33.43
N THR A 296 -38.26 12.94 33.07
CA THR A 296 -37.34 14.09 33.01
C THR A 296 -36.79 14.33 31.60
N PRO A 297 -36.65 15.60 31.16
CA PRO A 297 -36.00 15.90 29.89
C PRO A 297 -34.54 15.46 29.96
N TYR A 298 -34.05 14.95 28.83
CA TYR A 298 -32.67 14.49 28.72
C TYR A 298 -31.68 15.57 29.16
N THR A 299 -30.78 15.21 30.08
CA THR A 299 -29.65 16.07 30.45
C THR A 299 -28.34 15.29 30.32
N PHE A 300 -27.32 15.94 29.74
CA PHE A 300 -26.00 15.34 29.60
C PHE A 300 -25.41 14.92 30.97
N ALA A 301 -25.73 15.65 32.04
CA ALA A 301 -25.20 15.39 33.37
C ALA A 301 -25.58 14.02 33.96
N GLN A 302 -26.79 13.54 33.67
CA GLN A 302 -27.35 12.34 34.27
C GLN A 302 -27.14 11.07 33.43
N ASN A 303 -26.67 11.21 32.18
CA ASN A 303 -26.50 10.06 31.30
C ASN A 303 -25.44 9.07 31.84
N VAL A 304 -25.85 7.86 32.20
CA VAL A 304 -24.97 6.79 32.70
C VAL A 304 -24.15 6.14 31.59
N ASN A 305 -24.71 6.11 30.37
CA ASN A 305 -24.16 5.36 29.25
C ASN A 305 -23.00 6.08 28.52
N ILE A 306 -22.61 7.27 28.97
CA ILE A 306 -21.54 8.04 28.34
C ILE A 306 -20.18 7.35 28.41
N LYS A 307 -19.92 6.56 29.47
CA LYS A 307 -18.71 5.73 29.59
C LYS A 307 -18.61 4.74 28.43
N ILE A 308 -19.71 4.05 28.15
CA ILE A 308 -19.80 3.07 27.06
C ILE A 308 -19.69 3.78 25.71
N PHE A 309 -20.31 4.95 25.55
CA PHE A 309 -20.20 5.75 24.32
C PHE A 309 -18.76 6.11 23.98
N ILE A 310 -17.99 6.66 24.95
CA ILE A 310 -16.59 7.04 24.74
C ILE A 310 -15.76 5.81 24.32
N PHE A 311 -15.99 4.67 24.99
CA PHE A 311 -15.28 3.44 24.67
C PHE A 311 -15.60 2.91 23.27
N ILE A 312 -16.88 2.76 22.94
CA ILE A 312 -17.33 2.29 21.64
C ILE A 312 -16.86 3.23 20.52
N SER A 313 -16.85 4.55 20.76
CA SER A 313 -16.32 5.52 19.80
C SER A 313 -14.86 5.26 19.45
N VAL A 314 -14.01 5.00 20.44
CA VAL A 314 -12.59 4.65 20.22
C VAL A 314 -12.48 3.36 19.40
N ILE A 315 -13.25 2.32 19.75
CA ILE A 315 -13.23 1.04 19.03
C ILE A 315 -13.72 1.19 17.59
N ILE A 316 -14.77 1.96 17.35
CA ILE A 316 -15.28 2.25 16.00
C ILE A 316 -14.19 2.88 15.13
N PHE A 317 -13.43 3.83 15.66
CA PHE A 317 -12.37 4.47 14.88
C PHE A 317 -11.16 3.56 14.64
N ILE A 318 -10.81 2.70 15.59
CA ILE A 318 -9.82 1.64 15.34
C ILE A 318 -10.31 0.70 14.23
N PHE A 319 -11.58 0.26 14.29
CA PHE A 319 -12.20 -0.60 13.28
C PHE A 319 -12.25 0.05 11.90
N LEU A 320 -12.73 1.29 11.79
CA LEU A 320 -12.82 2.01 10.53
C LEU A 320 -11.43 2.26 9.93
N GLY A 321 -10.43 2.61 10.75
CA GLY A 321 -9.04 2.75 10.29
C GLY A 321 -8.48 1.43 9.77
N LEU A 322 -8.68 0.35 10.51
CA LEU A 322 -8.23 -1.00 10.16
C LEU A 322 -8.90 -1.47 8.86
N SER A 323 -10.24 -1.48 8.80
CA SER A 323 -11.02 -1.90 7.65
C SER A 323 -10.63 -1.15 6.36
N ASN A 324 -10.40 0.16 6.44
CA ASN A 324 -10.05 0.98 5.28
C ASN A 324 -8.60 0.80 4.78
N SER A 325 -7.76 0.07 5.49
CA SER A 325 -6.32 -0.08 5.19
C SER A 325 -5.86 -1.52 4.97
N LEU A 326 -6.65 -2.52 5.38
CA LEU A 326 -6.33 -3.94 5.25
C LEU A 326 -5.97 -4.33 3.80
N ASP A 327 -6.70 -3.86 2.79
CA ASP A 327 -6.46 -4.28 1.41
C ASP A 327 -5.47 -3.39 0.62
N GLU A 328 -5.03 -2.28 1.21
CA GLU A 328 -4.36 -1.20 0.47
C GLU A 328 -2.95 -1.61 -0.05
N ILE A 329 -2.14 -2.35 0.71
CA ILE A 329 -0.80 -2.79 0.25
C ILE A 329 -0.91 -4.02 -0.66
N ILE A 330 -1.73 -5.01 -0.30
CA ILE A 330 -1.90 -6.24 -1.10
C ILE A 330 -2.43 -5.90 -2.50
N ALA A 331 -3.38 -4.98 -2.61
CA ALA A 331 -3.95 -4.56 -3.88
C ALA A 331 -2.90 -3.93 -4.83
N GLU A 332 -1.95 -3.18 -4.27
CA GLU A 332 -0.96 -2.42 -5.05
C GLU A 332 0.42 -3.10 -5.09
N LYS A 333 0.59 -4.27 -4.48
CA LYS A 333 1.89 -4.96 -4.31
C LYS A 333 2.70 -5.08 -5.61
N ARG A 334 2.04 -5.43 -6.72
CA ARG A 334 2.70 -5.55 -8.04
C ARG A 334 3.23 -4.20 -8.56
N ILE A 335 2.51 -3.12 -8.31
CA ILE A 335 2.90 -1.76 -8.69
C ILE A 335 4.09 -1.31 -7.83
N ILE A 336 4.02 -1.53 -6.51
CA ILE A 336 5.10 -1.19 -5.57
C ILE A 336 6.40 -1.90 -5.95
N LEU A 337 6.36 -3.20 -6.24
CA LEU A 337 7.55 -3.96 -6.64
C LEU A 337 8.14 -3.47 -7.96
N ARG A 338 7.30 -3.10 -8.94
CA ARG A 338 7.74 -2.51 -10.22
C ARG A 338 8.38 -1.13 -10.01
N GLU A 339 7.80 -0.30 -9.14
CA GLU A 339 8.28 1.04 -8.84
C GLU A 339 9.57 1.05 -8.00
N ASN A 340 9.74 0.06 -7.11
CA ASN A 340 10.98 -0.12 -6.35
C ASN A 340 12.18 -0.42 -7.24
N LYS A 341 11.99 -1.20 -8.32
CA LYS A 341 13.04 -1.42 -9.35
C LYS A 341 13.43 -0.13 -10.09
N MET A 342 12.63 0.92 -9.96
CA MET A 342 12.81 2.23 -10.62
C MET A 342 13.28 3.33 -9.65
N ASN A 343 13.99 2.96 -8.57
CA ASN A 343 14.56 3.85 -7.54
C ASN A 343 13.54 4.64 -6.71
N ILE A 344 12.26 4.26 -6.69
CA ILE A 344 11.27 4.82 -5.76
C ILE A 344 11.39 4.09 -4.42
N LYS A 345 11.59 4.83 -3.33
CA LYS A 345 11.74 4.22 -1.99
C LYS A 345 10.38 3.76 -1.44
N SER A 346 10.31 2.52 -0.95
CA SER A 346 9.12 1.97 -0.26
C SER A 346 8.65 2.84 0.92
N SER A 347 9.57 3.47 1.63
CA SER A 347 9.24 4.37 2.76
C SER A 347 8.44 5.59 2.32
N LEU A 348 8.73 6.12 1.13
CA LEU A 348 8.01 7.25 0.55
C LEU A 348 6.56 6.86 0.23
N TYR A 349 6.37 5.67 -0.33
CA TYR A 349 5.05 5.12 -0.60
C TYR A 349 4.23 4.98 0.69
N LEU A 350 4.80 4.35 1.74
CA LEU A 350 4.13 4.19 3.04
C LEU A 350 3.75 5.54 3.67
N LEU A 351 4.66 6.53 3.64
CA LEU A 351 4.39 7.86 4.19
C LEU A 351 3.22 8.55 3.45
N THR A 352 3.23 8.52 2.12
CA THR A 352 2.12 9.11 1.33
C THR A 352 0.79 8.42 1.58
N LYS A 353 0.81 7.09 1.81
CA LYS A 353 -0.38 6.31 2.12
C LYS A 353 -0.94 6.66 3.50
N ASN A 354 -0.09 6.72 4.51
CA ASN A 354 -0.45 7.13 5.87
C ASN A 354 -1.08 8.52 5.88
N ILE A 355 -0.49 9.49 5.18
CA ILE A 355 -1.02 10.85 5.11
C ILE A 355 -2.38 10.88 4.40
N THR A 356 -2.52 10.13 3.30
CA THR A 356 -3.79 10.02 2.60
C THR A 356 -4.87 9.47 3.54
N LEU A 357 -4.63 8.35 4.23
CA LEU A 357 -5.57 7.75 5.16
C LEU A 357 -5.90 8.66 6.36
N CYS A 358 -4.91 9.39 6.87
CA CYS A 358 -5.10 10.35 7.95
C CYS A 358 -6.08 11.49 7.57
N VAL A 359 -5.99 12.02 6.34
CA VAL A 359 -6.92 13.05 5.86
C VAL A 359 -8.37 12.53 5.81
N PHE A 360 -8.59 11.32 5.30
CA PHE A 360 -9.94 10.72 5.27
C PHE A 360 -10.45 10.42 6.69
N ALA A 361 -9.59 9.91 7.57
CA ALA A 361 -9.92 9.65 8.97
C ALA A 361 -10.28 10.93 9.74
N LEU A 362 -9.61 12.05 9.45
CA LEU A 362 -9.94 13.35 10.04
C LEU A 362 -11.34 13.81 9.66
N ILE A 363 -11.71 13.68 8.38
CA ILE A 363 -13.06 14.02 7.91
C ILE A 363 -14.11 13.11 8.58
N GLN A 364 -13.85 11.80 8.67
CA GLN A 364 -14.72 10.86 9.39
C GLN A 364 -14.88 11.23 10.87
N ALA A 365 -13.79 11.60 11.55
CA ALA A 365 -13.81 12.01 12.96
C ALA A 365 -14.63 13.27 13.19
N MET A 366 -14.49 14.25 12.31
CA MET A 366 -15.30 15.48 12.34
C MET A 366 -16.78 15.18 12.16
N LEU A 367 -17.15 14.40 11.13
CA LEU A 367 -18.54 14.05 10.85
C LEU A 367 -19.18 13.24 11.99
N TYR A 368 -18.45 12.24 12.51
CA TYR A 368 -18.89 11.45 13.65
C TYR A 368 -19.15 12.32 14.87
N TYR A 369 -18.20 13.20 15.22
CA TYR A 369 -18.31 14.07 16.38
C TYR A 369 -19.49 15.03 16.27
N VAL A 370 -19.66 15.69 15.11
CA VAL A 370 -20.76 16.66 14.92
C VAL A 370 -22.12 16.00 15.18
N ILE A 371 -22.35 14.81 14.65
CA ILE A 371 -23.60 14.09 14.80
C ILE A 371 -23.78 13.56 16.22
N ALA A 372 -22.76 12.92 16.79
CA ALA A 372 -22.84 12.37 18.13
C ALA A 372 -23.00 13.47 19.19
N ALA A 373 -22.31 14.60 19.03
CA ALA A 373 -22.42 15.75 19.92
C ALA A 373 -23.80 16.41 19.85
N PHE A 374 -24.46 16.39 18.67
CA PHE A 374 -25.82 16.87 18.52
C PHE A 374 -26.82 16.00 19.29
N ILE A 375 -26.70 14.67 19.19
CA ILE A 375 -27.65 13.72 19.82
C ILE A 375 -27.44 13.62 21.35
N LEU A 376 -26.19 13.60 21.82
CA LEU A 376 -25.84 13.47 23.24
C LEU A 376 -25.62 14.82 23.95
N GLU A 377 -25.82 15.94 23.24
CA GLU A 377 -25.61 17.31 23.74
C GLU A 377 -24.21 17.56 24.35
N ILE A 378 -23.15 16.99 23.75
CA ILE A 378 -21.77 17.18 24.23
C ILE A 378 -21.26 18.55 23.79
N ARG A 379 -21.01 19.46 24.74
CA ARG A 379 -20.66 20.86 24.44
C ARG A 379 -19.18 21.19 24.66
N GLY A 380 -18.57 21.86 23.68
CA GLY A 380 -17.27 22.52 23.82
C GLY A 380 -16.05 21.59 23.86
N MET A 381 -16.18 20.36 23.36
CA MET A 381 -15.15 19.30 23.47
C MET A 381 -14.63 18.80 22.11
N TRP A 382 -14.84 19.57 21.05
CA TRP A 382 -14.52 19.19 19.67
C TRP A 382 -13.05 18.79 19.48
N PHE A 383 -12.10 19.56 20.00
CA PHE A 383 -10.68 19.29 19.81
C PHE A 383 -10.26 17.96 20.45
N SER A 384 -10.66 17.72 21.71
CA SER A 384 -10.35 16.48 22.42
C SER A 384 -10.94 15.25 21.72
N TYR A 385 -12.22 15.27 21.36
CA TYR A 385 -12.83 14.12 20.68
C TYR A 385 -12.17 13.88 19.32
N ILE A 386 -12.04 14.92 18.48
CA ILE A 386 -11.45 14.76 17.15
C ILE A 386 -10.00 14.26 17.24
N SER A 387 -9.19 14.76 18.17
CA SER A 387 -7.80 14.32 18.32
C SER A 387 -7.69 12.85 18.77
N TYR A 388 -8.46 12.44 19.79
CA TYR A 388 -8.43 11.05 20.26
C TYR A 388 -9.04 10.07 19.25
N LEU A 389 -10.11 10.45 18.55
CA LEU A 389 -10.69 9.63 17.48
C LEU A 389 -9.75 9.52 16.28
N LEU A 390 -9.05 10.61 15.91
CA LEU A 390 -8.02 10.58 14.88
C LEU A 390 -6.85 9.67 15.27
N LEU A 391 -6.34 9.77 16.50
CA LEU A 391 -5.30 8.87 17.02
C LEU A 391 -5.74 7.41 16.99
N SER A 392 -7.00 7.16 17.33
CA SER A 392 -7.63 5.83 17.26
C SER A 392 -7.61 5.27 15.84
N ALA A 393 -7.99 6.10 14.85
CA ALA A 393 -7.91 5.73 13.44
C ALA A 393 -6.47 5.53 12.96
N ILE A 394 -5.52 6.35 13.42
CA ILE A 394 -4.08 6.21 13.09
C ILE A 394 -3.55 4.85 13.53
N ILE A 395 -3.88 4.43 14.74
CA ILE A 395 -3.51 3.10 15.24
C ILE A 395 -4.19 2.03 14.39
N GLY A 396 -5.50 2.17 14.13
CA GLY A 396 -6.27 1.24 13.32
C GLY A 396 -5.66 1.02 11.93
N PHE A 397 -5.41 2.11 11.19
CA PHE A 397 -4.86 1.97 9.84
C PHE A 397 -3.40 1.54 9.82
N SER A 398 -2.62 1.88 10.86
CA SER A 398 -1.22 1.44 10.94
C SER A 398 -1.14 -0.07 11.16
N LEU A 399 -2.01 -0.62 12.02
CA LEU A 399 -2.18 -2.06 12.20
C LEU A 399 -2.69 -2.75 10.93
N GLY A 400 -3.61 -2.10 10.20
CA GLY A 400 -4.12 -2.64 8.94
C GLY A 400 -3.08 -2.68 7.83
N LEU A 401 -2.28 -1.62 7.68
CA LEU A 401 -1.13 -1.62 6.76
C LEU A 401 -0.10 -2.68 7.13
N LEU A 402 0.18 -2.87 8.43
CA LEU A 402 1.05 -3.95 8.89
C LEU A 402 0.51 -5.33 8.47
N ALA A 403 -0.76 -5.61 8.76
CA ALA A 403 -1.41 -6.85 8.36
C ALA A 403 -1.40 -7.05 6.82
N SER A 404 -1.65 -5.99 6.07
CA SER A 404 -1.59 -5.94 4.59
C SER A 404 -0.20 -6.29 4.04
N SER A 405 0.86 -5.99 4.78
CA SER A 405 2.22 -6.33 4.37
C SER A 405 2.58 -7.80 4.62
N LEU A 406 2.01 -8.42 5.66
CA LEU A 406 2.33 -9.78 6.09
C LEU A 406 1.54 -10.84 5.30
N ILE A 407 0.26 -10.58 5.03
CA ILE A 407 -0.62 -11.56 4.38
C ILE A 407 -0.54 -11.41 2.87
N LYS A 408 -0.43 -12.55 2.16
CA LYS A 408 -0.38 -12.56 0.69
C LYS A 408 -1.75 -12.70 0.04
N ASP A 409 -2.70 -13.33 0.72
CA ASP A 409 -4.04 -13.61 0.20
C ASP A 409 -5.06 -12.53 0.60
N LYS A 410 -5.81 -12.04 -0.38
CA LYS A 410 -6.85 -11.01 -0.21
C LYS A 410 -8.08 -11.52 0.52
N LYS A 411 -8.37 -12.83 0.50
CA LYS A 411 -9.52 -13.36 1.23
C LYS A 411 -9.18 -13.56 2.70
N ALA A 412 -7.99 -14.10 2.99
CA ALA A 412 -7.52 -14.35 4.34
C ALA A 412 -7.36 -13.08 5.20
N ILE A 413 -7.03 -11.93 4.61
CA ILE A 413 -6.76 -10.71 5.38
C ILE A 413 -7.97 -10.18 6.16
N ILE A 414 -9.19 -10.43 5.67
CA ILE A 414 -10.43 -10.02 6.36
C ILE A 414 -10.54 -10.72 7.73
N ASN A 415 -10.00 -11.94 7.86
CA ASN A 415 -10.01 -12.68 9.12
C ASN A 415 -9.10 -12.08 10.20
N VAL A 416 -8.21 -11.14 9.84
CA VAL A 416 -7.39 -10.39 10.80
C VAL A 416 -8.22 -9.38 11.59
N LEU A 417 -9.31 -8.90 11.01
CA LEU A 417 -10.16 -7.87 11.59
C LEU A 417 -10.66 -8.24 13.01
N PRO A 418 -11.32 -9.39 13.24
CA PRO A 418 -11.71 -9.80 14.59
C PRO A 418 -10.50 -10.12 15.49
N LEU A 419 -9.43 -10.71 14.94
CA LEU A 419 -8.24 -11.09 15.71
C LEU A 419 -7.52 -9.87 16.30
N VAL A 420 -7.52 -8.74 15.60
CA VAL A 420 -6.98 -7.49 16.11
C VAL A 420 -7.99 -6.77 17.01
N LEU A 421 -9.28 -6.75 16.67
CA LEU A 421 -10.27 -5.99 17.42
C LEU A 421 -10.68 -6.58 18.76
N ILE A 422 -10.84 -7.90 18.86
CA ILE A 422 -11.32 -8.55 20.09
C ILE A 422 -10.39 -8.24 21.27
N PRO A 423 -9.04 -8.35 21.15
CA PRO A 423 -8.13 -7.91 22.20
C PRO A 423 -8.29 -6.43 22.58
N GLN A 424 -8.53 -5.55 21.60
CA GLN A 424 -8.75 -4.12 21.86
C GLN A 424 -10.04 -3.87 22.66
N ILE A 425 -11.07 -4.70 22.46
CA ILE A 425 -12.34 -4.60 23.18
C ILE A 425 -12.19 -5.14 24.61
N ILE A 426 -11.64 -6.35 24.75
CA ILE A 426 -11.54 -7.05 26.04
C ILE A 426 -10.61 -6.32 27.01
N PHE A 427 -9.43 -5.90 26.52
CA PHE A 427 -8.40 -5.27 27.35
C PHE A 427 -8.56 -3.74 27.45
N GLY A 428 -9.64 -3.17 26.94
CA GLY A 428 -9.88 -1.73 26.97
C GLY A 428 -10.27 -1.15 28.33
N GLY A 429 -10.71 -1.99 29.29
CA GLY A 429 -11.07 -1.58 30.66
C GLY A 429 -12.49 -1.01 30.85
N ALA A 430 -13.27 -0.90 29.77
CA ALA A 430 -14.67 -0.48 29.83
C ALA A 430 -15.64 -1.66 29.99
N VAL A 431 -15.38 -2.78 29.31
CA VAL A 431 -16.22 -3.99 29.33
C VAL A 431 -15.93 -4.86 30.54
N ILE A 432 -14.64 -5.08 30.84
CA ILE A 432 -14.18 -5.86 31.98
C ILE A 432 -13.32 -4.95 32.86
N GLU A 433 -13.65 -4.87 34.14
CA GLU A 433 -12.83 -4.19 35.14
C GLU A 433 -11.54 -4.98 35.36
N PHE A 434 -10.40 -4.30 35.40
CA PHE A 434 -9.08 -4.97 35.48
C PHE A 434 -8.90 -5.81 36.75
N GLU A 435 -9.58 -5.46 37.84
CA GLU A 435 -9.56 -6.21 39.09
C GLU A 435 -10.29 -7.57 38.98
N LYS A 436 -11.21 -7.69 38.01
CA LYS A 436 -12.02 -8.89 37.76
C LYS A 436 -11.46 -9.76 36.62
N MET A 437 -10.31 -9.42 36.06
CA MET A 437 -9.65 -10.25 35.05
C MET A 437 -8.98 -11.47 35.68
N ASN A 438 -8.77 -12.51 34.87
CA ASN A 438 -8.06 -13.72 35.30
C ASN A 438 -6.68 -13.34 35.88
N GLN A 439 -6.42 -13.75 37.12
CA GLN A 439 -5.24 -13.37 37.88
C GLN A 439 -3.94 -13.93 37.27
N ASN A 440 -4.03 -15.00 36.47
CA ASN A 440 -2.87 -15.57 35.76
C ASN A 440 -2.26 -14.60 34.73
N PHE A 441 -2.96 -13.53 34.35
CA PHE A 441 -2.42 -12.50 33.45
C PHE A 441 -1.57 -11.44 34.15
N LYS A 442 -1.53 -11.42 35.50
CA LYS A 442 -0.69 -10.49 36.26
C LYS A 442 0.69 -11.10 36.46
N LEU A 443 1.72 -10.46 35.90
CA LEU A 443 3.11 -10.85 36.16
C LEU A 443 3.55 -10.38 37.55
N ASN A 444 3.04 -9.23 38.02
CA ASN A 444 3.26 -8.73 39.35
C ASN A 444 1.92 -8.56 40.11
N PRO A 445 1.70 -9.29 41.22
CA PRO A 445 0.44 -9.25 41.97
C PRO A 445 0.16 -7.88 42.62
N GLU A 446 1.18 -7.05 42.83
CA GLU A 446 1.02 -5.71 43.43
C GLU A 446 0.42 -4.68 42.46
N ASN A 447 0.44 -4.98 41.16
CA ASN A 447 -0.09 -4.10 40.14
C ASN A 447 -1.63 -4.22 40.05
N VAL A 448 -2.28 -3.06 40.16
CA VAL A 448 -3.74 -2.95 40.01
C VAL A 448 -4.17 -3.30 38.59
N ILE A 449 -3.32 -3.01 37.59
CA ILE A 449 -3.62 -3.19 36.18
C ILE A 449 -2.63 -4.20 35.57
N PRO A 450 -3.10 -5.27 34.91
CA PRO A 450 -2.22 -6.25 34.27
C PRO A 450 -1.27 -5.61 33.25
N GLU A 451 -0.06 -6.15 33.13
CA GLU A 451 1.01 -5.62 32.27
C GLU A 451 0.66 -5.75 30.78
N VAL A 452 0.02 -6.86 30.37
CA VAL A 452 -0.41 -7.11 28.99
C VAL A 452 -1.32 -5.98 28.47
N VAL A 453 -2.15 -5.44 29.37
CA VAL A 453 -3.09 -4.36 29.05
C VAL A 453 -2.38 -3.03 28.80
N GLN A 454 -1.13 -2.87 29.21
CA GLN A 454 -0.37 -1.63 28.96
C GLN A 454 0.02 -1.47 27.48
N ILE A 455 0.12 -2.57 26.73
CA ILE A 455 0.44 -2.57 25.29
C ILE A 455 -0.78 -2.19 24.44
N ILE A 456 -1.99 -2.38 24.98
CA ILE A 456 -3.24 -2.23 24.25
C ILE A 456 -3.58 -0.73 24.06
N PRO A 457 -3.59 -0.21 22.81
CA PRO A 457 -3.81 1.21 22.59
C PRO A 457 -5.22 1.69 22.92
N SER A 458 -6.25 0.85 22.71
CA SER A 458 -7.65 1.21 23.00
C SER A 458 -7.85 1.66 24.46
N ARG A 459 -7.14 1.04 25.40
CA ARG A 459 -7.14 1.41 26.82
C ARG A 459 -6.67 2.85 27.03
N TRP A 460 -5.51 3.21 26.48
CA TRP A 460 -4.93 4.55 26.65
C TRP A 460 -5.77 5.63 25.96
N LEU A 461 -6.33 5.32 24.79
CA LEU A 461 -7.22 6.22 24.05
C LEU A 461 -8.53 6.44 24.82
N PHE A 462 -9.14 5.36 25.32
CA PHE A 462 -10.36 5.42 26.11
C PHE A 462 -10.15 6.22 27.38
N GLU A 463 -9.13 5.86 28.16
CA GLU A 463 -8.79 6.51 29.42
C GLU A 463 -8.45 8.00 29.21
N GLY A 464 -7.63 8.31 28.21
CA GLY A 464 -7.26 9.68 27.88
C GLY A 464 -8.47 10.53 27.49
N LEU A 465 -9.36 10.01 26.64
CA LEU A 465 -10.58 10.72 26.25
C LEU A 465 -11.57 10.87 27.42
N PHE A 466 -11.70 9.85 28.26
CA PHE A 466 -12.55 9.88 29.46
C PHE A 466 -12.09 10.92 30.47
N VAL A 467 -10.79 10.95 30.79
CA VAL A 467 -10.19 11.94 31.69
C VAL A 467 -10.23 13.34 31.06
N SER A 468 -10.02 13.45 29.74
CA SER A 468 -10.18 14.69 28.99
C SER A 468 -11.60 15.24 29.13
N GLN A 469 -12.63 14.40 29.01
CA GLN A 469 -14.03 14.79 29.22
C GLN A 469 -14.28 15.37 30.63
N ALA A 470 -13.68 14.76 31.66
CA ALA A 470 -13.82 15.24 33.04
C ALA A 470 -13.12 16.59 33.29
N LYS A 471 -11.89 16.74 32.77
CA LYS A 471 -10.99 17.84 33.18
C LYS A 471 -10.86 18.98 32.18
N LEU A 472 -11.01 18.71 30.87
CA LEU A 472 -10.82 19.69 29.79
C LEU A 472 -12.10 20.34 29.28
N ASN A 473 -13.28 19.94 29.78
CA ASN A 473 -14.52 20.62 29.46
C ASN A 473 -14.46 22.12 29.88
N PRO A 474 -15.21 23.02 29.22
CA PRO A 474 -15.13 24.46 29.48
C PRO A 474 -15.35 24.84 30.96
N TYR A 475 -16.26 24.14 31.64
CA TYR A 475 -16.58 24.36 33.06
C TYR A 475 -15.40 23.98 33.97
N SER A 476 -14.98 22.72 33.96
CA SER A 476 -13.91 22.15 34.76
C SER A 476 -12.57 22.82 34.47
N LYS A 477 -12.26 23.14 33.20
CA LYS A 477 -11.02 23.82 32.81
C LYS A 477 -10.96 25.23 33.40
N GLY A 478 -12.07 25.97 33.33
CA GLY A 478 -12.20 27.29 33.91
C GLY A 478 -12.04 27.26 35.44
N LEU A 479 -12.80 26.38 36.10
CA LEU A 479 -12.79 26.23 37.55
C LEU A 479 -11.41 25.77 38.07
N ARG A 480 -10.74 24.86 37.36
CA ARG A 480 -9.40 24.37 37.74
C ARG A 480 -8.35 25.46 37.69
N LYS A 481 -8.34 26.30 36.63
CA LYS A 481 -7.40 27.44 36.56
C LYS A 481 -7.58 28.38 37.74
N LEU A 482 -8.83 28.63 38.15
CA LEU A 482 -9.13 29.46 39.31
C LEU A 482 -8.77 28.78 40.64
N ASN A 483 -9.01 27.47 40.77
CA ASN A 483 -8.61 26.71 41.96
C ASN A 483 -7.09 26.67 42.12
N GLN A 484 -6.33 26.46 41.04
CA GLN A 484 -4.86 26.53 41.07
C GLN A 484 -4.35 27.92 41.44
N LYS A 485 -4.98 28.98 40.92
CA LYS A 485 -4.67 30.36 41.35
C LYS A 485 -4.97 30.58 42.83
N ALA A 486 -6.09 30.05 43.32
CA ALA A 486 -6.46 30.13 44.73
C ALA A 486 -5.48 29.38 45.63
N GLU A 487 -5.07 28.16 45.25
CA GLU A 487 -4.09 27.35 45.97
C GLU A 487 -2.72 28.04 46.03
N LYS A 488 -2.23 28.57 44.90
CA LYS A 488 -1.00 29.38 44.87
C LYS A 488 -1.10 30.60 45.78
N LEU A 489 -2.21 31.33 45.70
CA LEU A 489 -2.46 32.48 46.58
C LEU A 489 -2.46 32.08 48.07
N HIS A 490 -3.02 30.92 48.41
CA HIS A 490 -2.98 30.38 49.77
C HIS A 490 -1.56 30.00 50.21
N GLN A 491 -0.73 29.43 49.31
CA GLN A 491 0.68 29.13 49.58
C GLN A 491 1.51 30.40 49.76
N GLU A 492 1.34 31.41 48.89
CA GLU A 492 2.01 32.70 48.97
C GLU A 492 1.64 33.45 50.27
N ARG A 493 0.38 33.33 50.70
CA ARG A 493 -0.06 33.85 52.01
C ARG A 493 0.57 33.08 53.18
N LYS A 494 0.65 31.76 53.10
CA LYS A 494 1.31 30.90 54.11
C LYS A 494 2.80 31.22 54.25
N ASN A 495 3.44 31.60 53.14
CA ASN A 495 4.84 32.02 53.08
C ASN A 495 5.04 33.52 53.40
N PHE A 496 4.01 34.22 53.91
CA PHE A 496 4.04 35.64 54.27
C PHE A 496 4.40 36.62 53.13
N GLN A 497 4.32 36.20 51.86
CA GLN A 497 4.71 37.03 50.72
C GLN A 497 3.68 38.12 50.38
N ILE A 498 2.42 38.01 50.84
CA ILE A 498 1.31 38.90 50.47
C ILE A 498 0.61 39.48 51.70
N ARG A 499 0.23 40.76 51.65
CA ARG A 499 -0.49 41.46 52.73
C ARG A 499 -1.95 40.98 52.86
N SER A 500 -2.52 41.07 54.07
CA SER A 500 -3.87 40.54 54.36
C SER A 500 -4.99 41.21 53.56
N LYS A 501 -4.85 42.52 53.25
CA LYS A 501 -5.81 43.27 52.43
C LYS A 501 -5.78 42.83 50.96
N GLU A 502 -4.59 42.67 50.38
CA GLU A 502 -4.38 42.19 49.00
C GLU A 502 -4.91 40.76 48.83
N PHE A 503 -4.63 39.87 49.79
CA PHE A 503 -5.16 38.51 49.79
C PHE A 503 -6.70 38.47 49.73
N ARG A 504 -7.38 39.33 50.51
CA ARG A 504 -8.86 39.40 50.51
C ARG A 504 -9.40 39.91 49.17
N GLN A 505 -8.75 40.90 48.56
CA GLN A 505 -9.16 41.43 47.25
C GLN A 505 -9.01 40.38 46.14
N ILE A 506 -7.86 39.73 46.04
CA ILE A 506 -7.60 38.70 45.01
C ILE A 506 -8.53 37.50 45.23
N ARG A 507 -8.78 37.08 46.48
CA ARG A 507 -9.74 36.01 46.78
C ARG A 507 -11.16 36.36 46.38
N LYS A 508 -11.59 37.62 46.58
CA LYS A 508 -12.90 38.11 46.15
C LYS A 508 -13.02 38.08 44.62
N GLN A 509 -12.00 38.57 43.89
CA GLN A 509 -11.93 38.49 42.43
C GLN A 509 -12.00 37.04 41.91
N ILE A 510 -11.31 36.11 42.58
CA ILE A 510 -11.39 34.68 42.23
C ILE A 510 -12.79 34.12 42.47
N ALA A 511 -13.46 34.52 43.56
CA ALA A 511 -14.82 34.08 43.85
C ALA A 511 -15.84 34.62 42.83
N GLU A 512 -15.73 35.90 42.46
CA GLU A 512 -16.53 36.53 41.39
C GLU A 512 -16.30 35.83 40.05
N ALA A 513 -15.04 35.60 39.67
CA ALA A 513 -14.70 34.88 38.45
C ALA A 513 -15.23 33.42 38.46
N LYS A 514 -15.30 32.76 39.62
CA LYS A 514 -15.93 31.43 39.74
C LYS A 514 -17.43 31.53 39.49
N THR A 515 -18.11 32.50 40.08
CA THR A 515 -19.55 32.72 39.84
C THR A 515 -19.85 33.04 38.38
N ASP A 516 -19.00 33.81 37.70
CA ASP A 516 -19.15 34.11 36.28
C ASP A 516 -19.02 32.88 35.39
N ILE A 517 -18.07 31.98 35.71
CA ILE A 517 -17.92 30.70 35.00
C ILE A 517 -19.14 29.80 35.20
N ILE A 518 -19.67 29.71 36.43
CA ILE A 518 -20.86 28.91 36.73
C ILE A 518 -22.08 29.45 35.97
N ARG A 519 -22.23 30.77 35.88
CA ARG A 519 -23.29 31.42 35.09
C ARG A 519 -23.13 31.16 33.59
N LYS A 520 -21.90 31.29 33.07
CA LYS A 520 -21.60 31.14 31.63
C LYS A 520 -21.68 29.69 31.17
N TYR A 521 -21.33 28.73 32.02
CA TYR A 521 -21.31 27.30 31.72
C TYR A 521 -22.05 26.53 32.81
N PRO A 522 -23.38 26.30 32.67
CA PRO A 522 -24.15 25.56 33.67
C PRO A 522 -23.67 24.12 33.77
N ARG A 523 -23.41 23.65 35.00
CA ARG A 523 -22.83 22.32 35.27
C ARG A 523 -23.60 21.19 34.59
N GLU A 524 -24.93 21.24 34.60
CA GLU A 524 -25.82 20.23 34.04
C GLU A 524 -25.63 19.96 32.54
N LYS A 525 -25.11 20.95 31.80
CA LYS A 525 -24.93 20.87 30.34
C LYS A 525 -23.49 20.55 29.93
N TYR A 526 -22.51 20.69 30.82
CA TYR A 526 -21.08 20.58 30.49
C TYR A 526 -20.35 19.48 31.27
N VAL A 527 -20.89 19.05 32.40
CA VAL A 527 -20.29 18.03 33.27
C VAL A 527 -21.23 16.85 33.38
N ASN A 528 -20.69 15.65 33.13
CA ASN A 528 -21.37 14.41 33.45
C ASN A 528 -20.99 13.94 34.85
N ASN A 529 -21.99 13.68 35.69
CA ASN A 529 -21.77 13.32 37.09
C ASN A 529 -20.98 12.02 37.23
N ASN A 530 -21.26 11.02 36.40
CA ASN A 530 -20.58 9.71 36.46
C ASN A 530 -19.12 9.79 36.01
N ILE A 531 -18.82 10.62 35.00
CA ILE A 531 -17.43 10.82 34.57
C ILE A 531 -16.66 11.58 35.65
N ASP A 532 -17.22 12.66 36.18
CA ASP A 532 -16.56 13.50 37.18
C ASP A 532 -16.30 12.74 38.48
N THR A 533 -17.28 11.97 38.98
CA THR A 533 -17.11 11.14 40.19
C THR A 533 -16.05 10.06 40.00
N ALA A 534 -16.07 9.35 38.86
CA ALA A 534 -15.10 8.30 38.58
C ALA A 534 -13.66 8.84 38.55
N VAL A 535 -13.42 9.94 37.83
CA VAL A 535 -12.07 10.52 37.74
C VAL A 535 -11.62 11.11 39.08
N ASN A 536 -12.49 11.81 39.81
CA ASN A 536 -12.11 12.41 41.10
C ASN A 536 -11.84 11.34 42.18
N TYR A 537 -12.59 10.23 42.16
CA TYR A 537 -12.35 9.08 43.04
C TYR A 537 -10.99 8.43 42.75
N MET A 538 -10.65 8.23 41.48
CA MET A 538 -9.38 7.63 41.07
C MET A 538 -8.20 8.58 41.29
N ASP A 539 -8.39 9.89 41.12
CA ASP A 539 -7.42 10.91 41.53
C ASP A 539 -7.13 10.80 43.03
N GLY A 540 -8.15 10.70 43.89
CA GLY A 540 -7.99 10.53 45.33
C GLY A 540 -7.19 9.28 45.71
N LYS A 541 -7.53 8.13 45.11
CA LYS A 541 -6.77 6.88 45.29
C LYS A 541 -5.31 7.02 44.84
N PHE A 542 -5.08 7.71 43.72
CA PHE A 542 -3.73 7.96 43.21
C PHE A 542 -2.90 8.82 44.18
N TYR A 543 -3.45 9.91 44.71
CA TYR A 543 -2.73 10.75 45.66
C TYR A 543 -2.42 10.04 46.98
N ASN A 544 -3.25 9.09 47.40
CA ASN A 544 -3.04 8.34 48.63
C ASN A 544 -2.01 7.22 48.49
N ASN A 545 -2.05 6.47 47.38
CA ASN A 545 -1.26 5.24 47.23
C ASN A 545 -0.09 5.39 46.24
N HIS A 546 -0.02 6.48 45.46
CA HIS A 546 0.99 6.75 44.41
C HIS A 546 1.17 5.64 43.34
N ARG A 547 0.23 4.70 43.24
CA ARG A 547 0.24 3.62 42.22
C ARG A 547 -0.45 4.06 40.94
N ASN A 548 -0.18 3.36 39.83
CA ASN A 548 -0.88 3.61 38.56
C ASN A 548 -2.32 3.10 38.62
N PHE A 549 -3.26 4.04 38.70
CA PHE A 549 -4.70 3.77 38.70
C PHE A 549 -5.33 4.11 37.35
N PHE A 550 -6.32 3.32 36.95
CA PHE A 550 -7.10 3.54 35.74
C PHE A 550 -8.04 4.74 35.92
N LEU A 551 -8.17 5.61 34.91
CA LEU A 551 -8.95 6.86 34.93
C LEU A 551 -8.41 7.94 35.89
N ALA A 552 -7.21 7.77 36.44
CA ALA A 552 -6.55 8.84 37.19
C ALA A 552 -6.01 9.92 36.24
N SER A 553 -6.07 11.18 36.65
CA SER A 553 -5.58 12.31 35.85
C SER A 553 -4.06 12.48 35.89
N LYS A 554 -3.41 11.92 36.91
CA LYS A 554 -1.96 11.81 37.07
C LYS A 554 -1.55 10.35 37.20
N LYS A 555 -0.36 10.03 36.69
CA LYS A 555 0.23 8.69 36.73
C LYS A 555 1.72 8.75 37.01
N SER A 556 2.27 7.67 37.56
CA SER A 556 3.70 7.48 37.74
C SER A 556 4.21 6.47 36.70
N VAL A 557 4.85 6.94 35.64
CA VAL A 557 5.41 6.07 34.59
C VAL A 557 6.92 6.07 34.74
N MET A 558 7.51 4.91 35.08
CA MET A 558 8.97 4.76 35.26
C MET A 558 9.58 5.80 36.23
N GLY A 559 8.87 6.17 37.29
CA GLY A 559 9.31 7.18 38.27
C GLY A 559 8.95 8.63 37.92
N TRP A 560 8.41 8.89 36.72
CA TRP A 560 8.00 10.23 36.28
C TRP A 560 6.50 10.46 36.48
N GLN A 561 6.12 11.62 37.04
CA GLN A 561 4.72 12.01 37.15
C GLN A 561 4.21 12.64 35.85
N CYS A 562 3.29 11.96 35.17
CA CYS A 562 2.73 12.38 33.89
C CYS A 562 1.23 12.66 34.01
N ASN A 563 0.73 13.66 33.26
CA ASN A 563 -0.71 13.94 33.14
C ASN A 563 -1.32 13.07 32.03
N THR A 564 -2.44 12.40 32.32
CA THR A 564 -3.06 11.42 31.40
C THR A 564 -3.79 12.04 30.21
N TYR A 565 -4.14 13.32 30.28
CA TYR A 565 -4.97 14.02 29.30
C TYR A 565 -4.25 15.19 28.61
N ASN A 566 -2.97 15.42 28.91
CA ASN A 566 -2.27 16.62 28.45
C ASN A 566 -1.78 16.43 27.01
N LEU A 567 -2.54 16.96 26.05
CA LEU A 567 -2.16 17.07 24.63
C LEU A 567 -1.18 18.22 24.37
N SER A 568 -0.88 19.07 25.36
CA SER A 568 0.16 20.10 25.28
C SER A 568 1.47 19.57 25.84
N VAL A 569 2.16 18.77 25.03
CA VAL A 569 3.63 18.70 25.03
C VAL A 569 4.06 19.07 23.62
#